data_AF-A0A2P5C758-F1
#
_entry.id   AF-A0A2P5C758-F1
#
_cell.length_a   1.000
_cell.length_b   1.000
_cell.length_c   1.000
_cell.angle_alpha   90.00
_cell.angle_beta   90.00
_cell.angle_gamma   90.00
#
_symmetry.space_group_name_H-M   'P 1'
#
loop_
_entity.id
_entity.type
_entity.pdbx_description
1 polymer ?
#
loop_
_entity_poly.entity_id
_entity_poly.type
_entity_poly.pdbx_seq_one_letter_code
_entity_poly.pdbx_strand_id
1 'polypeptide(L)'
;MADSEAKHVVFASSGSNERGEEAASLPVPEATGGASGFGEASPDLLRNTPSNIARLEDVIEQCEGRRKYLKQTRSPSDGGDVRWYFCKVPLADDELAASVPRTDIVGKGDYFRFGRRDSLAIEASFLQREDELLFYWWKEYAECSEGPTGHPSSSKKLDQQPNASSPKGPQSVELYEEEEEERVGVPVKGGLYEVDLVRRHCFPVYWNGENRRVLRGHWFARKGGLDWLPLREDVAEQLEVAYRSQIWHRRTFQPSGLFAARVDLQGSTPGLHALFLGEDDTWEAWLNMDPSGFSSVIPLGGNGVKLRRGYSKSDSSKPTQDELRQQKEEEMDDYCSQVYAVTV
;
A
#
# COMPACT_ATOMS: atom_id res chain seq x y z
N MET A 1 -0.63 -53.29 71.78
CA MET A 1 -0.36 -53.82 70.44
C MET A 1 0.72 -52.90 69.86
N ALA A 2 1.99 -53.11 70.22
CA ALA A 2 2.86 -54.22 69.82
C ALA A 2 3.34 -54.05 68.37
N ASP A 3 4.57 -53.52 68.24
CA ASP A 3 5.73 -54.03 67.46
C ASP A 3 5.57 -54.25 65.93
N SER A 4 6.58 -54.21 65.04
CA SER A 4 8.04 -53.91 65.08
C SER A 4 8.45 -53.44 63.65
N GLU A 5 9.68 -53.07 63.26
CA GLU A 5 10.99 -52.91 63.91
C GLU A 5 11.73 -51.71 63.25
N ALA A 6 12.87 -51.29 63.80
CA ALA A 6 13.79 -50.35 63.16
C ALA A 6 14.78 -51.04 62.19
N LYS A 7 15.51 -50.25 61.38
CA LYS A 7 16.99 -50.22 61.45
C LYS A 7 17.62 -49.05 60.70
N HIS A 8 18.75 -48.61 61.23
CA HIS A 8 19.49 -47.39 60.91
C HIS A 8 20.97 -47.74 60.83
N VAL A 9 21.66 -47.34 59.76
CA VAL A 9 23.13 -47.45 59.55
C VAL A 9 23.47 -46.27 58.63
N VAL A 10 23.99 -45.12 59.05
CA VAL A 10 25.20 -44.78 59.83
C VAL A 10 26.49 -45.32 59.21
N PHE A 11 27.26 -44.44 58.58
CA PHE A 11 28.72 -44.24 58.74
C PHE A 11 29.13 -43.03 57.88
N ALA A 12 30.21 -42.28 58.15
CA ALA A 12 30.55 -41.42 59.31
C ALA A 12 31.81 -40.58 58.91
N SER A 13 32.10 -39.47 59.61
CA SER A 13 33.39 -38.75 59.55
C SER A 13 33.70 -38.06 58.20
N SER A 14 34.43 -36.94 58.05
CA SER A 14 35.12 -35.94 58.90
C SER A 14 35.42 -34.76 57.94
N GLY A 15 35.61 -33.50 58.31
CA GLY A 15 35.97 -32.86 59.58
C GLY A 15 37.02 -31.75 59.27
N SER A 16 36.97 -30.62 60.00
CA SER A 16 37.89 -29.45 59.93
C SER A 16 37.96 -28.71 58.56
N ASN A 17 38.36 -27.43 58.47
CA ASN A 17 38.97 -26.52 59.45
C ASN A 17 38.58 -25.04 59.24
N GLU A 18 38.90 -24.18 60.22
CA GLU A 18 38.61 -22.72 60.24
C GLU A 18 39.68 -21.83 59.56
N ARG A 19 39.38 -20.51 59.52
CA ARG A 19 40.22 -19.33 59.12
C ARG A 19 40.43 -19.13 57.61
N GLY A 20 40.48 -17.90 57.08
CA GLY A 20 40.37 -16.56 57.69
C GLY A 20 41.29 -15.56 56.98
N GLU A 21 40.88 -14.29 56.85
CA GLU A 21 41.67 -13.15 56.26
C GLU A 21 41.98 -13.30 54.74
N GLU A 22 42.25 -12.26 53.92
CA GLU A 22 41.79 -10.87 53.82
C GLU A 22 41.89 -10.47 52.31
N ALA A 23 41.44 -9.28 51.90
CA ALA A 23 41.20 -8.91 50.49
C ALA A 23 42.45 -8.66 49.62
N ALA A 24 42.34 -8.90 48.29
CA ALA A 24 42.61 -7.89 47.25
C ALA A 24 42.41 -8.39 45.79
N SER A 25 42.10 -7.43 44.90
CA SER A 25 42.32 -7.41 43.44
C SER A 25 41.27 -8.01 42.50
N LEU A 26 40.79 -7.15 41.58
CA LEU A 26 39.85 -7.42 40.48
C LEU A 26 40.53 -8.12 39.29
N PRO A 27 39.72 -8.74 38.40
CA PRO A 27 39.81 -8.36 36.99
C PRO A 27 38.47 -7.89 36.39
N VAL A 28 38.60 -7.21 35.25
CA VAL A 28 37.57 -6.44 34.53
C VAL A 28 36.58 -7.37 33.81
N PRO A 29 35.25 -7.09 33.79
CA PRO A 29 34.32 -7.75 32.88
C PRO A 29 34.44 -7.14 31.47
N GLU A 30 34.57 -7.99 30.45
CA GLU A 30 34.62 -7.57 29.05
C GLU A 30 33.38 -6.75 28.67
N ALA A 31 33.60 -5.67 27.90
CA ALA A 31 32.51 -4.91 27.32
C ALA A 31 31.80 -5.79 26.28
N THR A 32 30.51 -6.05 26.51
CA THR A 32 29.60 -6.59 25.51
C THR A 32 29.43 -5.57 24.38
N GLY A 33 30.34 -5.62 23.40
CA GLY A 33 30.21 -4.92 22.15
C GLY A 33 28.93 -5.38 21.46
N GLY A 34 27.93 -4.50 21.42
CA GLY A 34 26.71 -4.73 20.65
C GLY A 34 27.07 -4.83 19.18
N ALA A 35 27.13 -6.05 18.66
CA ALA A 35 27.24 -6.28 17.23
C ALA A 35 25.91 -5.86 16.58
N SER A 36 25.82 -4.59 16.19
CA SER A 36 24.80 -4.10 15.25
C SER A 36 25.03 -4.82 13.92
N GLY A 37 24.36 -5.97 13.78
CA GLY A 37 24.36 -6.75 12.56
C GLY A 37 23.64 -5.99 11.46
N PHE A 38 24.38 -5.11 10.78
CA PHE A 38 24.11 -4.77 9.39
C PHE A 38 24.24 -6.07 8.59
N GLY A 39 23.14 -6.81 8.52
CA GLY A 39 23.06 -7.96 7.63
C GLY A 39 23.12 -7.41 6.21
N GLU A 40 24.23 -7.65 5.53
CA GLU A 40 24.34 -7.46 4.08
C GLU A 40 23.07 -8.06 3.44
N ALA A 41 22.43 -7.28 2.58
CA ALA A 41 21.20 -7.69 1.92
C ALA A 41 21.54 -8.80 0.92
N SER A 42 21.61 -10.04 1.41
CA SER A 42 21.98 -11.21 0.61
C SER A 42 21.11 -11.24 -0.65
N PRO A 43 21.70 -11.32 -1.86
CA PRO A 43 20.94 -11.25 -3.11
C PRO A 43 19.90 -12.38 -3.21
N ASP A 44 20.05 -13.47 -2.44
CA ASP A 44 19.06 -14.53 -2.31
C ASP A 44 17.70 -14.03 -1.79
N LEU A 45 17.64 -12.92 -1.03
CA LEU A 45 16.41 -12.29 -0.54
C LEU A 45 15.62 -11.53 -1.62
N LEU A 46 16.26 -11.21 -2.74
CA LEU A 46 15.61 -10.61 -3.90
C LEU A 46 14.92 -11.65 -4.80
N ARG A 47 15.25 -12.94 -4.61
CA ARG A 47 14.68 -14.01 -5.41
C ARG A 47 13.23 -14.27 -5.07
N ASN A 48 12.42 -14.52 -6.09
CA ASN A 48 11.04 -14.98 -5.92
C ASN A 48 10.99 -16.47 -5.55
N THR A 49 11.32 -16.78 -4.29
CA THR A 49 11.23 -18.12 -3.70
C THR A 49 10.04 -18.20 -2.73
N PRO A 50 9.45 -19.40 -2.52
CA PRO A 50 8.39 -19.58 -1.52
C PRO A 50 8.81 -19.14 -0.11
N SER A 51 10.07 -19.34 0.27
CA SER A 51 10.61 -18.92 1.57
C SER A 51 10.67 -17.40 1.73
N ASN A 52 11.05 -16.67 0.67
CA ASN A 52 11.08 -15.20 0.69
C ASN A 52 9.67 -14.61 0.68
N ILE A 53 8.73 -15.21 -0.07
CA ILE A 53 7.31 -14.85 -0.02
C ILE A 53 6.78 -15.01 1.41
N ALA A 54 6.94 -16.19 2.02
CA ALA A 54 6.47 -16.47 3.38
C ALA A 54 7.06 -15.48 4.40
N ARG A 55 8.36 -15.19 4.33
CA ARG A 55 9.01 -14.19 5.18
C ARG A 55 8.38 -12.80 5.04
N LEU A 56 8.03 -12.37 3.82
CA LEU A 56 7.39 -11.07 3.60
C LEU A 56 5.94 -11.06 4.09
N GLU A 57 5.22 -12.17 3.94
CA GLU A 57 3.87 -12.36 4.49
C GLU A 57 3.89 -12.30 6.03
N ASP A 58 4.88 -12.92 6.69
CA ASP A 58 5.09 -12.85 8.13
C ASP A 58 5.43 -11.42 8.61
N VAL A 59 6.29 -10.69 7.88
CA VAL A 59 6.64 -9.30 8.19
C VAL A 59 5.41 -8.39 8.08
N ILE A 60 4.58 -8.58 7.06
CA ILE A 60 3.30 -7.88 6.91
C ILE A 60 2.37 -8.25 8.06
N GLU A 61 2.22 -9.55 8.39
CA GLU A 61 1.35 -10.04 9.46
C GLU A 61 1.67 -9.40 10.82
N GLN A 62 2.96 -9.25 11.14
CA GLN A 62 3.45 -8.68 12.40
C GLN A 62 3.44 -7.14 12.44
N CYS A 63 3.27 -6.47 11.29
CA CYS A 63 3.29 -5.01 11.22
C CYS A 63 2.03 -4.38 11.84
N GLU A 64 2.20 -3.42 12.77
CA GLU A 64 1.06 -2.73 13.40
C GLU A 64 0.17 -1.98 12.37
N GLY A 65 0.77 -1.45 11.30
CA GLY A 65 0.06 -0.80 10.20
C GLY A 65 -0.95 -1.72 9.50
N ARG A 66 -0.70 -3.03 9.44
CA ARG A 66 -1.65 -4.01 8.89
C ARG A 66 -2.96 -4.06 9.68
N ARG A 67 -2.96 -3.74 10.98
CA ARG A 67 -4.12 -3.93 11.85
C ARG A 67 -5.37 -3.17 11.37
N LYS A 68 -5.20 -2.00 10.74
CA LYS A 68 -6.32 -1.25 10.14
C LYS A 68 -6.87 -1.89 8.86
N TYR A 69 -6.06 -2.69 8.17
CA TYR A 69 -6.41 -3.36 6.92
C TYR A 69 -7.04 -4.75 7.09
N LEU A 70 -7.13 -5.27 8.31
CA LEU A 70 -7.81 -6.54 8.59
C LEU A 70 -9.30 -6.48 8.22
N LYS A 71 -9.84 -7.63 7.79
CA LYS A 71 -11.27 -7.78 7.48
C LYS A 71 -12.11 -7.55 8.73
N GLN A 72 -13.16 -6.75 8.57
CA GLN A 72 -14.11 -6.43 9.64
C GLN A 72 -15.45 -7.16 9.47
N THR A 73 -15.72 -7.72 8.29
CA THR A 73 -17.04 -8.22 7.91
C THR A 73 -16.98 -9.61 7.29
N ARG A 74 -18.13 -10.27 7.14
CA ARG A 74 -18.27 -11.56 6.45
C ARG A 74 -18.62 -11.40 4.97
N SER A 75 -18.56 -10.18 4.44
CA SER A 75 -18.91 -9.93 3.03
C SER A 75 -17.97 -10.67 2.07
N PRO A 76 -18.49 -11.26 0.97
CA PRO A 76 -17.66 -11.70 -0.15
C PRO A 76 -16.79 -10.56 -0.72
N SER A 77 -17.24 -9.31 -0.59
CA SER A 77 -16.55 -8.11 -1.05
C SER A 77 -15.43 -7.64 -0.10
N ASP A 78 -15.27 -8.28 1.07
CA ASP A 78 -14.23 -7.98 2.05
C ASP A 78 -13.02 -8.91 1.87
N GLY A 79 -12.14 -8.52 0.95
CA GLY A 79 -10.83 -9.13 0.71
C GLY A 79 -9.70 -8.40 1.46
N GLY A 80 -8.52 -8.99 1.45
CA GLY A 80 -7.30 -8.41 2.03
C GLY A 80 -6.04 -8.62 1.19
N ASP A 81 -6.17 -9.09 -0.06
CA ASP A 81 -5.06 -9.20 -1.02
C ASP A 81 -4.80 -7.80 -1.59
N VAL A 82 -3.71 -7.15 -1.17
CA VAL A 82 -3.28 -5.85 -1.72
C VAL A 82 -2.30 -6.10 -2.86
N ARG A 83 -2.50 -5.43 -3.99
CA ARG A 83 -1.65 -5.57 -5.18
C ARG A 83 -1.05 -4.24 -5.58
N TRP A 84 0.27 -4.23 -5.73
CA TRP A 84 0.98 -3.10 -6.31
C TRP A 84 1.05 -3.22 -7.82
N TYR A 85 0.93 -2.08 -8.49
CA TYR A 85 0.97 -1.95 -9.94
C TYR A 85 2.00 -0.91 -10.36
N PHE A 86 2.50 -0.99 -11.59
CA PHE A 86 3.29 0.06 -12.24
C PHE A 86 2.66 0.48 -13.56
N CYS A 87 2.84 1.75 -13.93
CA CYS A 87 2.32 2.31 -15.17
C CYS A 87 3.16 1.81 -16.36
N LYS A 88 2.46 1.42 -17.43
CA LYS A 88 3.06 1.05 -18.71
C LYS A 88 3.64 2.26 -19.45
N VAL A 89 3.02 3.43 -19.29
CA VAL A 89 3.53 4.70 -19.82
C VAL A 89 4.46 5.29 -18.75
N PRO A 90 5.70 5.68 -19.11
CA PRO A 90 6.54 6.44 -18.20
C PRO A 90 5.92 7.79 -17.84
N LEU A 91 6.29 8.33 -16.68
CA LEU A 91 6.01 9.72 -16.33
C LEU A 91 6.92 10.63 -17.16
N ALA A 92 6.43 11.81 -17.53
CA ALA A 92 7.31 12.88 -18.02
C ALA A 92 8.12 13.46 -16.85
N ASP A 93 9.26 14.10 -17.15
CA ASP A 93 10.22 14.56 -16.14
C ASP A 93 9.59 15.49 -15.08
N ASP A 94 8.63 16.34 -15.48
CA ASP A 94 7.88 17.27 -14.62
C ASP A 94 6.47 16.74 -14.21
N GLU A 95 6.08 15.50 -14.56
CA GLU A 95 4.73 14.97 -14.27
C GLU A 95 4.67 14.32 -12.87
N LEU A 96 4.12 15.05 -11.90
CA LEU A 96 3.88 14.58 -10.53
C LEU A 96 3.05 13.29 -10.51
N ALA A 97 3.47 12.31 -9.71
CA ALA A 97 2.89 10.97 -9.74
C ALA A 97 1.40 10.98 -9.33
N ALA A 98 0.99 11.80 -8.37
CA ALA A 98 -0.39 11.95 -7.94
C ALA A 98 -1.36 12.42 -9.04
N SER A 99 -0.88 13.07 -10.11
CA SER A 99 -1.71 13.54 -11.24
C SER A 99 -2.20 12.42 -12.17
N VAL A 100 -1.55 11.26 -12.11
CA VAL A 100 -1.87 10.05 -12.87
C VAL A 100 -2.43 9.00 -11.87
N PRO A 101 -3.21 7.98 -12.29
CA PRO A 101 -4.04 7.96 -13.49
C PRO A 101 -5.12 9.05 -13.42
N ARG A 102 -5.50 9.59 -14.59
CA ARG A 102 -6.53 10.64 -14.67
C ARG A 102 -7.95 10.13 -14.42
N THR A 103 -8.16 8.81 -14.42
CA THR A 103 -9.46 8.15 -14.22
C THR A 103 -9.53 7.45 -12.86
N ASP A 104 -10.68 7.54 -12.20
CA ASP A 104 -10.90 6.98 -10.86
C ASP A 104 -10.82 5.44 -10.83
N ILE A 105 -11.12 4.79 -11.94
CA ILE A 105 -10.88 3.37 -12.19
C ILE A 105 -9.73 3.28 -13.19
N VAL A 106 -8.71 2.49 -12.87
CA VAL A 106 -7.54 2.35 -13.74
C VAL A 106 -7.89 1.55 -15.00
N GLY A 107 -7.46 2.05 -16.16
CA GLY A 107 -7.78 1.48 -17.45
C GLY A 107 -7.09 0.14 -17.73
N LYS A 108 -7.74 -0.66 -18.59
CA LYS A 108 -7.29 -1.99 -18.98
C LYS A 108 -6.02 -1.91 -19.82
N GLY A 109 -4.90 -2.38 -19.25
CA GLY A 109 -3.61 -2.45 -19.92
C GLY A 109 -2.75 -1.18 -19.81
N ASP A 110 -3.20 -0.17 -19.06
CA ASP A 110 -2.41 1.02 -18.73
C ASP A 110 -1.42 0.73 -17.59
N TYR A 111 -1.76 -0.23 -16.73
CA TYR A 111 -0.97 -0.66 -15.57
C TYR A 111 -0.76 -2.17 -15.56
N PHE A 112 0.39 -2.58 -15.05
CA PHE A 112 0.77 -3.98 -14.82
C PHE A 112 0.92 -4.28 -13.34
N ARG A 113 0.56 -5.49 -12.90
CA ARG A 113 0.87 -5.99 -11.55
C ARG A 113 2.37 -6.26 -11.42
N PHE A 114 2.94 -5.94 -10.26
CA PHE A 114 4.24 -6.49 -9.87
C PHE A 114 4.12 -7.99 -9.55
N GLY A 115 5.21 -8.74 -9.73
CA GLY A 115 5.31 -10.13 -9.25
C GLY A 115 4.99 -10.27 -7.76
N ARG A 116 4.60 -11.47 -7.30
CA ARG A 116 4.02 -11.65 -5.95
C ARG A 116 4.99 -11.21 -4.85
N ARG A 117 6.27 -11.60 -4.94
CA ARG A 117 7.32 -11.22 -3.99
C ARG A 117 7.51 -9.70 -3.94
N ASP A 118 7.48 -9.03 -5.08
CA ASP A 118 7.73 -7.59 -5.15
C ASP A 118 6.53 -6.79 -4.63
N SER A 119 5.30 -7.20 -4.98
CA SER A 119 4.09 -6.60 -4.39
C SER A 119 4.06 -6.73 -2.86
N LEU A 120 4.57 -7.83 -2.31
CA LEU A 120 4.71 -8.01 -0.86
C LEU A 120 5.86 -7.17 -0.27
N ALA A 121 7.00 -7.04 -0.97
CA ALA A 121 8.12 -6.22 -0.51
C ALA A 121 7.72 -4.73 -0.44
N ILE A 122 7.04 -4.23 -1.47
CA ILE A 122 6.53 -2.85 -1.51
C ILE A 122 5.49 -2.63 -0.40
N GLU A 123 4.51 -3.54 -0.22
CA GLU A 123 3.49 -3.41 0.83
C GLU A 123 4.10 -3.48 2.24
N ALA A 124 5.07 -4.36 2.47
CA ALA A 124 5.78 -4.45 3.76
C ALA A 124 6.50 -3.14 4.10
N SER A 125 7.16 -2.52 3.12
CA SER A 125 7.84 -1.22 3.26
C SER A 125 6.86 -0.04 3.37
N PHE A 126 5.69 -0.15 2.75
CA PHE A 126 4.62 0.85 2.86
C PHE A 126 4.02 0.87 4.26
N LEU A 127 3.60 -0.29 4.78
CA LEU A 127 2.95 -0.41 6.10
C LEU A 127 3.85 0.03 7.27
N GLN A 128 5.17 -0.05 7.11
CA GLN A 128 6.15 0.42 8.11
C GLN A 128 6.26 1.94 8.23
N ARG A 129 6.01 2.69 7.14
CA ARG A 129 6.16 4.15 7.06
C ARG A 129 4.86 4.85 6.66
N GLU A 130 3.74 4.20 6.87
CA GLU A 130 2.52 4.50 6.13
C GLU A 130 2.02 5.94 6.30
N ASP A 131 2.01 6.45 7.53
CA ASP A 131 1.52 7.81 7.81
C ASP A 131 2.45 8.89 7.20
N GLU A 132 3.76 8.62 7.08
CA GLU A 132 4.73 9.45 6.33
C GLU A 132 4.43 9.41 4.82
N LEU A 133 4.29 8.21 4.25
CA LEU A 133 4.07 8.01 2.82
C LEU A 133 2.72 8.57 2.34
N LEU A 134 1.67 8.42 3.15
CA LEU A 134 0.38 9.04 2.88
C LEU A 134 0.45 10.57 3.02
N PHE A 135 1.21 11.11 3.96
CA PHE A 135 1.38 12.57 4.09
C PHE A 135 2.03 13.18 2.85
N TYR A 136 3.15 12.64 2.36
CA TYR A 136 3.80 13.14 1.14
C TYR A 136 2.89 12.98 -0.09
N TRP A 137 2.21 11.84 -0.21
CA TRP A 137 1.31 11.60 -1.33
C TRP A 137 0.09 12.54 -1.35
N TRP A 138 -0.53 12.82 -0.19
CA TRP A 138 -1.61 13.80 -0.09
C TRP A 138 -1.15 15.23 -0.35
N LYS A 139 0.10 15.57 0.01
CA LYS A 139 0.72 16.87 -0.31
C LYS A 139 0.88 17.03 -1.83
N GLU A 140 1.49 16.05 -2.51
CA GLU A 140 1.64 16.06 -3.98
C GLU A 140 0.28 16.09 -4.70
N TYR A 141 -0.70 15.31 -4.20
CA TYR A 141 -2.07 15.33 -4.74
C TYR A 141 -2.72 16.72 -4.61
N ALA A 142 -2.54 17.39 -3.47
CA ALA A 142 -3.07 18.75 -3.26
C ALA A 142 -2.44 19.76 -4.23
N GLU A 143 -1.13 19.64 -4.49
CA GLU A 143 -0.40 20.47 -5.47
C GLU A 143 -0.87 20.23 -6.92
N CYS A 144 -1.29 19.01 -7.26
CA CYS A 144 -1.89 18.65 -8.56
C CYS A 144 -3.38 19.01 -8.68
N SER A 145 -4.09 19.21 -7.55
CA SER A 145 -5.55 19.28 -7.55
C SER A 145 -6.07 20.67 -7.92
N GLU A 146 -6.95 20.73 -8.92
CA GLU A 146 -7.71 21.93 -9.23
C GLU A 146 -8.67 22.25 -8.07
N GLY A 147 -8.37 23.30 -7.31
CA GLY A 147 -9.22 23.77 -6.22
C GLY A 147 -10.61 24.20 -6.70
N PRO A 148 -11.63 24.27 -5.81
CA PRO A 148 -13.00 24.62 -6.21
C PRO A 148 -13.05 25.93 -6.99
N THR A 149 -13.36 25.85 -8.28
CA THR A 149 -13.41 27.02 -9.16
C THR A 149 -14.59 27.89 -8.77
N GLY A 150 -14.32 28.90 -7.93
CA GLY A 150 -15.31 29.91 -7.56
C GLY A 150 -15.91 30.56 -8.81
N HIS A 151 -17.20 30.90 -8.71
CA HIS A 151 -18.04 31.50 -9.77
C HIS A 151 -17.31 32.36 -10.81
N PRO A 152 -17.74 32.35 -12.09
CA PRO A 152 -17.19 33.21 -13.13
C PRO A 152 -17.37 34.68 -12.77
N SER A 153 -16.37 35.23 -12.09
CA SER A 153 -16.32 36.60 -11.65
C SER A 153 -16.18 37.45 -12.91
N SER A 154 -17.19 38.29 -13.17
CA SER A 154 -17.27 39.13 -14.36
C SER A 154 -16.16 40.19 -14.35
N SER A 155 -14.95 39.76 -14.74
CA SER A 155 -13.82 40.62 -15.03
C SER A 155 -14.10 41.31 -16.36
N LYS A 156 -14.65 42.52 -16.27
CA LYS A 156 -14.81 43.41 -17.41
C LYS A 156 -13.47 43.51 -18.14
N LYS A 157 -13.49 43.20 -19.43
CA LYS A 157 -12.42 43.53 -20.36
C LYS A 157 -12.03 45.00 -20.20
N LEU A 158 -10.79 45.26 -19.81
CA LEU A 158 -10.13 46.52 -20.11
C LEU A 158 -8.74 46.19 -20.62
N ASP A 159 -8.51 46.42 -21.91
CA ASP A 159 -7.22 46.19 -22.53
C ASP A 159 -6.20 47.21 -21.99
N GLN A 160 -5.01 46.74 -21.60
CA GLN A 160 -3.78 47.53 -21.65
C GLN A 160 -2.56 46.61 -21.84
N GLN A 161 -1.65 47.08 -22.70
CA GLN A 161 -0.57 46.29 -23.31
C GLN A 161 0.65 46.13 -22.37
N PRO A 162 1.58 45.20 -22.69
CA PRO A 162 2.55 44.67 -21.73
C PRO A 162 3.78 45.56 -21.57
N ASN A 163 4.46 45.47 -20.43
CA ASN A 163 5.90 45.72 -20.37
C ASN A 163 6.60 45.02 -19.18
N ALA A 164 7.57 44.18 -19.55
CA ALA A 164 8.85 43.87 -18.91
C ALA A 164 9.01 43.65 -17.39
N SER A 165 9.73 42.54 -17.12
CA SER A 165 10.69 42.31 -16.02
C SER A 165 10.19 42.14 -14.58
N SER A 166 10.09 40.87 -14.17
CA SER A 166 10.71 40.39 -12.91
C SER A 166 10.93 38.88 -12.99
N PRO A 167 12.18 38.37 -13.00
CA PRO A 167 12.45 36.95 -12.92
C PRO A 167 12.41 36.50 -11.46
N LYS A 168 11.36 35.78 -11.06
CA LYS A 168 11.43 34.87 -9.92
C LYS A 168 11.65 33.46 -10.46
N GLY A 169 12.90 32.99 -10.32
CA GLY A 169 13.28 31.62 -10.65
C GLY A 169 12.73 30.60 -9.65
N PRO A 170 12.96 29.30 -9.91
CA PRO A 170 12.28 28.21 -9.21
C PRO A 170 12.93 27.87 -7.85
N GLN A 171 12.63 28.65 -6.81
CA GLN A 171 13.09 28.38 -5.43
C GLN A 171 12.40 27.18 -4.74
N SER A 172 11.64 26.37 -5.47
CA SER A 172 10.94 25.19 -4.94
C SER A 172 11.61 23.87 -5.30
N VAL A 173 12.69 23.87 -6.09
CA VAL A 173 13.37 22.64 -6.56
C VAL A 173 14.55 22.29 -5.64
N GLU A 174 15.38 23.28 -5.31
CA GLU A 174 16.61 23.12 -4.50
C GLU A 174 16.36 22.51 -3.09
N LEU A 175 15.16 22.66 -2.52
CA LEU A 175 14.81 22.13 -1.19
C LEU A 175 14.44 20.64 -1.16
N TYR A 176 14.27 19.99 -2.32
CA TYR A 176 14.04 18.55 -2.39
C TYR A 176 15.31 17.78 -2.73
N GLU A 177 16.22 18.36 -3.53
CA GLU A 177 17.48 17.74 -3.95
C GLU A 177 18.40 17.40 -2.75
N GLU A 178 18.42 18.22 -1.68
CA GLU A 178 19.19 17.93 -0.46
C GLU A 178 18.57 16.82 0.43
N GLU A 179 17.32 16.40 0.19
CA GLU A 179 16.67 15.26 0.88
C GLU A 179 16.69 13.95 0.06
N GLU A 180 17.21 13.97 -1.17
CA GLU A 180 17.22 12.80 -2.06
C GLU A 180 18.30 11.75 -1.71
N GLU A 181 19.40 12.13 -1.03
CA GLU A 181 20.59 11.26 -0.88
C GLU A 181 20.47 10.07 0.10
N GLU A 182 19.43 9.97 0.96
CA GLU A 182 19.33 8.89 1.97
C GLU A 182 18.14 7.92 1.80
N ARG A 183 17.26 8.10 0.80
CA ARG A 183 16.10 7.20 0.62
C ARG A 183 16.42 5.93 -0.16
N VAL A 184 16.70 4.86 0.59
CA VAL A 184 16.75 3.47 0.07
C VAL A 184 15.38 3.09 -0.52
N GLY A 185 15.37 2.82 -1.83
CA GLY A 185 14.20 2.32 -2.55
C GLY A 185 13.90 0.86 -2.24
N VAL A 186 12.71 0.38 -2.61
CA VAL A 186 12.36 -1.04 -2.48
C VAL A 186 12.85 -1.78 -3.74
N PRO A 187 13.81 -2.71 -3.65
CA PRO A 187 14.32 -3.43 -4.81
C PRO A 187 13.30 -4.44 -5.34
N VAL A 188 12.99 -4.32 -6.64
CA VAL A 188 12.01 -5.11 -7.38
C VAL A 188 12.59 -5.61 -8.70
N LYS A 189 11.88 -6.50 -9.40
CA LYS A 189 12.28 -7.13 -10.67
C LYS A 189 13.67 -7.78 -10.59
N GLY A 190 13.97 -8.46 -9.47
CA GLY A 190 15.28 -9.07 -9.20
C GLY A 190 16.40 -8.09 -8.81
N GLY A 191 16.04 -6.86 -8.43
CA GLY A 191 16.99 -5.77 -8.12
C GLY A 191 17.40 -4.94 -9.35
N LEU A 192 16.73 -5.13 -10.50
CA LEU A 192 16.95 -4.33 -11.71
C LEU A 192 16.31 -2.93 -11.63
N TYR A 193 15.27 -2.80 -10.80
CA TYR A 193 14.52 -1.57 -10.57
C TYR A 193 14.33 -1.37 -9.07
N GLU A 194 14.17 -0.13 -8.66
CA GLU A 194 13.76 0.25 -7.31
C GLU A 194 12.45 1.04 -7.33
N VAL A 195 11.68 0.90 -6.25
CA VAL A 195 10.46 1.69 -6.01
C VAL A 195 10.71 2.69 -4.89
N ASP A 196 10.74 3.97 -5.22
CA ASP A 196 10.57 5.04 -4.26
C ASP A 196 9.08 5.19 -3.91
N LEU A 197 8.78 4.94 -2.63
CA LEU A 197 7.45 5.02 -2.05
C LEU A 197 7.01 6.44 -1.69
N VAL A 198 7.92 7.42 -1.63
CA VAL A 198 7.58 8.84 -1.41
C VAL A 198 7.14 9.48 -2.72
N ARG A 199 7.98 9.41 -3.77
CA ARG A 199 7.63 9.93 -5.11
C ARG A 199 6.69 9.03 -5.90
N ARG A 200 6.41 7.81 -5.42
CA ARG A 200 5.65 6.77 -6.14
C ARG A 200 6.26 6.44 -7.51
N HIS A 201 7.58 6.44 -7.60
CA HIS A 201 8.33 6.13 -8.82
C HIS A 201 8.95 4.74 -8.77
N CYS A 202 8.86 4.00 -9.87
CA CYS A 202 9.66 2.82 -10.16
C CYS A 202 10.68 3.18 -11.24
N PHE A 203 11.97 3.04 -10.93
CA PHE A 203 13.07 3.50 -11.77
C PHE A 203 14.16 2.42 -11.90
N PRO A 204 14.86 2.35 -13.05
CA PRO A 204 15.94 1.38 -13.25
C PRO A 204 17.19 1.73 -12.46
N VAL A 205 17.87 0.72 -11.92
CA VAL A 205 19.07 0.91 -11.07
C VAL A 205 20.36 1.02 -11.90
N TYR A 206 20.50 0.20 -12.96
CA TYR A 206 21.78 0.01 -13.66
C TYR A 206 21.89 0.74 -15.02
N TRP A 207 20.86 1.50 -15.41
CA TRP A 207 20.86 2.29 -16.64
C TRP A 207 19.95 3.50 -16.51
N ASN A 208 20.27 4.58 -17.23
CA ASN A 208 19.39 5.74 -17.31
C ASN A 208 18.12 5.34 -18.09
N GLY A 209 16.96 5.45 -17.46
CA GLY A 209 15.67 5.17 -18.09
C GLY A 209 14.55 5.91 -17.37
N GLU A 210 13.39 5.96 -18.01
CA GLU A 210 12.28 6.82 -17.61
C GLU A 210 11.55 6.27 -16.36
N ASN A 211 11.18 7.18 -15.46
CA ASN A 211 10.44 6.86 -14.23
C ASN A 211 9.03 6.34 -14.56
N ARG A 212 8.53 5.37 -13.79
CA ARG A 212 7.19 4.78 -13.95
C ARG A 212 6.40 4.92 -12.67
N ARG A 213 5.21 5.53 -12.74
CA ARG A 213 4.34 5.61 -11.56
C ARG A 213 3.99 4.23 -11.00
N VAL A 214 4.12 4.03 -9.69
CA VAL A 214 3.52 2.89 -8.98
C VAL A 214 2.15 3.24 -8.40
N LEU A 215 1.28 2.25 -8.22
CA LEU A 215 -0.08 2.40 -7.70
C LEU A 215 -0.37 1.32 -6.66
N ARG A 216 -0.92 1.71 -5.50
CA ARG A 216 -1.38 0.78 -4.46
C ARG A 216 -2.84 0.36 -4.68
N GLY A 217 -3.05 -0.87 -5.17
CA GLY A 217 -4.36 -1.47 -5.37
C GLY A 217 -4.87 -2.20 -4.12
N HIS A 218 -5.60 -1.48 -3.27
CA HIS A 218 -6.30 -2.05 -2.10
C HIS A 218 -7.84 -1.96 -2.21
N TRP A 219 -8.37 -1.11 -3.10
CA TRP A 219 -9.77 -1.11 -3.53
C TRP A 219 -9.89 -1.31 -5.04
N PHE A 220 -10.94 -2.04 -5.44
CA PHE A 220 -11.14 -2.50 -6.80
C PHE A 220 -12.57 -2.26 -7.29
N ALA A 221 -12.69 -1.98 -8.59
CA ALA A 221 -13.94 -1.78 -9.29
C ALA A 221 -14.11 -2.78 -10.44
N ARG A 222 -15.35 -3.24 -10.63
CA ARG A 222 -15.77 -4.08 -11.75
C ARG A 222 -16.82 -3.33 -12.58
N LYS A 223 -16.37 -2.71 -13.67
CA LYS A 223 -17.18 -1.89 -14.59
C LYS A 223 -17.45 -2.65 -15.89
N GLY A 224 -18.66 -3.21 -16.04
CA GLY A 224 -19.14 -3.84 -17.28
C GLY A 224 -18.35 -5.05 -17.80
N GLY A 225 -17.41 -5.58 -17.01
CA GLY A 225 -16.52 -6.68 -17.37
C GLY A 225 -16.43 -7.77 -16.29
N LEU A 226 -15.48 -8.68 -16.47
CA LEU A 226 -15.23 -9.79 -15.55
C LEU A 226 -14.11 -9.49 -14.54
N ASP A 227 -13.24 -8.52 -14.85
CA ASP A 227 -12.02 -8.23 -14.11
C ASP A 227 -12.24 -7.19 -13.01
N TRP A 228 -11.45 -7.32 -11.94
CA TRP A 228 -11.33 -6.34 -10.88
C TRP A 228 -10.16 -5.41 -11.19
N LEU A 229 -10.46 -4.15 -11.52
CA LEU A 229 -9.47 -3.12 -11.82
C LEU A 229 -9.21 -2.26 -10.58
N PRO A 230 -7.96 -1.89 -10.27
CA PRO A 230 -7.68 -1.05 -9.11
C PRO A 230 -8.32 0.34 -9.29
N LEU A 231 -8.66 0.96 -8.16
CA LEU A 231 -9.05 2.37 -8.12
C LEU A 231 -7.83 3.28 -8.04
N ARG A 232 -8.02 4.56 -8.37
CA ARG A 232 -7.07 5.62 -8.00
C ARG A 232 -7.03 5.78 -6.48
N GLU A 233 -5.87 6.15 -5.95
CA GLU A 233 -5.59 6.08 -4.52
C GLU A 233 -6.39 7.08 -3.68
N ASP A 234 -6.71 8.27 -4.19
CA ASP A 234 -7.61 9.23 -3.53
C ASP A 234 -8.98 8.63 -3.26
N VAL A 235 -9.54 7.92 -4.24
CA VAL A 235 -10.83 7.24 -4.13
C VAL A 235 -10.71 6.01 -3.22
N ALA A 236 -9.63 5.24 -3.33
CA ALA A 236 -9.40 4.05 -2.51
C ALA A 236 -9.22 4.39 -1.02
N GLU A 237 -8.43 5.40 -0.68
CA GLU A 237 -8.22 5.83 0.71
C GLU A 237 -9.48 6.45 1.32
N GLN A 238 -10.26 7.23 0.56
CA GLN A 238 -11.58 7.71 1.02
C GLN A 238 -12.56 6.56 1.30
N LEU A 239 -12.57 5.52 0.44
CA LEU A 239 -13.36 4.31 0.67
C LEU A 239 -12.88 3.52 1.88
N GLU A 240 -11.57 3.43 2.12
CA GLU A 240 -11.00 2.77 3.30
C GLU A 240 -11.35 3.52 4.59
N VAL A 241 -11.30 4.85 4.61
CA VAL A 241 -11.78 5.67 5.75
C VAL A 241 -13.27 5.41 6.00
N ALA A 242 -14.11 5.40 4.96
CA ALA A 242 -15.53 5.11 5.11
C ALA A 242 -15.79 3.67 5.60
N TYR A 243 -15.09 2.68 5.05
CA TYR A 243 -15.15 1.29 5.48
C TYR A 243 -14.75 1.12 6.95
N ARG A 244 -13.65 1.72 7.38
CA ARG A 244 -13.20 1.70 8.78
C ARG A 244 -14.15 2.42 9.74
N SER A 245 -14.98 3.34 9.24
CA SER A 245 -16.06 3.97 10.01
C SER A 245 -17.36 3.13 10.07
N GLN A 246 -17.32 1.92 9.50
CA GLN A 246 -18.45 0.97 9.36
C GLN A 246 -19.68 1.61 8.69
N ILE A 247 -19.44 2.31 7.58
CA ILE A 247 -20.42 3.15 6.89
C ILE A 247 -21.73 2.41 6.54
N TRP A 248 -21.71 1.11 6.28
CA TRP A 248 -22.90 0.28 5.98
C TRP A 248 -23.91 0.19 7.14
N HIS A 249 -23.53 0.53 8.37
CA HIS A 249 -24.49 0.70 9.48
C HIS A 249 -25.24 2.04 9.45
N ARG A 250 -24.80 3.02 8.65
CA ARG A 250 -25.38 4.38 8.57
C ARG A 250 -26.27 4.58 7.32
N ARG A 251 -27.05 3.56 6.97
CA ARG A 251 -27.94 3.57 5.79
C ARG A 251 -29.10 4.54 5.98
N THR A 252 -29.46 5.24 4.91
CA THR A 252 -30.59 6.17 4.81
C THR A 252 -31.28 6.00 3.46
N PHE A 253 -32.50 6.53 3.31
CA PHE A 253 -33.15 6.57 2.00
C PHE A 253 -32.47 7.62 1.11
N GLN A 254 -31.83 7.15 0.05
CA GLN A 254 -31.20 8.00 -0.97
C GLN A 254 -32.27 8.59 -1.91
N PRO A 255 -31.95 9.67 -2.66
CA PRO A 255 -32.87 10.24 -3.66
C PRO A 255 -33.29 9.25 -4.76
N SER A 256 -32.52 8.19 -5.00
CA SER A 256 -32.86 7.06 -5.89
C SER A 256 -33.94 6.12 -5.33
N GLY A 257 -34.38 6.31 -4.09
CA GLY A 257 -35.28 5.40 -3.36
C GLY A 257 -34.57 4.21 -2.70
N LEU A 258 -33.26 4.05 -2.91
CA LEU A 258 -32.46 2.97 -2.32
C LEU A 258 -32.17 3.24 -0.84
N PHE A 259 -32.27 2.21 0.00
CA PHE A 259 -31.85 2.29 1.41
C PHE A 259 -30.36 1.96 1.55
N ALA A 260 -29.52 2.99 1.40
CA ALA A 260 -28.07 2.89 1.27
C ALA A 260 -27.34 3.90 2.16
N ALA A 261 -26.09 3.60 2.53
CA ALA A 261 -25.19 4.60 3.08
C ALA A 261 -24.38 5.21 1.93
N ARG A 262 -24.37 6.53 1.83
CA ARG A 262 -23.70 7.27 0.75
C ARG A 262 -22.38 7.84 1.25
N VAL A 263 -21.35 7.71 0.42
CA VAL A 263 -20.04 8.36 0.58
C VAL A 263 -19.82 9.20 -0.66
N ASP A 264 -19.89 10.52 -0.52
CA ASP A 264 -19.50 11.45 -1.58
C ASP A 264 -17.97 11.49 -1.66
N LEU A 265 -17.44 11.23 -2.85
CA LEU A 265 -16.00 11.09 -3.09
C LEU A 265 -15.45 12.38 -3.69
N GLN A 266 -14.44 12.94 -3.04
CA GLN A 266 -13.72 14.13 -3.49
C GLN A 266 -12.66 13.72 -4.52
N GLY A 267 -12.43 14.56 -5.53
CA GLY A 267 -11.40 14.36 -6.55
C GLY A 267 -11.79 14.95 -7.90
N SER A 268 -11.14 14.47 -8.98
CA SER A 268 -11.28 15.04 -10.33
C SER A 268 -12.65 14.87 -11.00
N THR A 269 -13.53 14.03 -10.43
CA THR A 269 -14.79 13.61 -11.06
C THR A 269 -16.00 14.10 -10.25
N PRO A 270 -16.63 15.22 -10.63
CA PRO A 270 -17.75 15.78 -9.88
C PRO A 270 -18.95 14.82 -9.77
N GLY A 271 -19.51 14.70 -8.57
CA GLY A 271 -20.66 13.83 -8.31
C GLY A 271 -20.35 12.34 -8.22
N LEU A 272 -19.06 11.95 -8.23
CA LEU A 272 -18.61 10.60 -7.89
C LEU A 272 -19.00 10.28 -6.44
N HIS A 273 -19.68 9.16 -6.23
CA HIS A 273 -20.08 8.71 -4.90
C HIS A 273 -20.21 7.19 -4.84
N ALA A 274 -19.95 6.62 -3.67
CA ALA A 274 -20.18 5.20 -3.40
C ALA A 274 -21.48 5.01 -2.60
N LEU A 275 -22.26 4.01 -2.99
CA LEU A 275 -23.44 3.56 -2.26
C LEU A 275 -23.14 2.20 -1.65
N PHE A 276 -23.12 2.13 -0.32
CA PHE A 276 -23.00 0.90 0.45
C PHE A 276 -24.41 0.39 0.79
N LEU A 277 -24.78 -0.75 0.21
CA LEU A 277 -25.82 -1.62 0.75
C LEU A 277 -25.15 -2.68 1.63
N GLY A 278 -25.96 -3.44 2.35
CA GLY A 278 -25.46 -4.40 3.32
C GLY A 278 -26.44 -4.61 4.44
N GLU A 279 -26.50 -5.81 4.96
CA GLU A 279 -27.30 -6.17 6.13
C GLU A 279 -26.37 -6.84 7.15
N ASP A 280 -26.51 -6.44 8.42
CA ASP A 280 -25.67 -6.88 9.53
C ASP A 280 -24.15 -6.81 9.24
N ASP A 281 -23.45 -7.94 9.36
CA ASP A 281 -22.00 -8.10 9.10
C ASP A 281 -21.67 -8.30 7.61
N THR A 282 -22.54 -7.87 6.68
CA THR A 282 -22.32 -7.97 5.24
C THR A 282 -22.54 -6.63 4.55
N TRP A 283 -21.75 -6.35 3.52
CA TRP A 283 -21.86 -5.14 2.71
C TRP A 283 -21.57 -5.44 1.24
N GLU A 284 -22.23 -4.69 0.36
CA GLU A 284 -21.89 -4.59 -1.04
C GLU A 284 -21.89 -3.10 -1.40
N ALA A 285 -20.94 -2.66 -2.22
CA ALA A 285 -20.87 -1.27 -2.62
C ALA A 285 -20.85 -1.10 -4.15
N TRP A 286 -21.37 0.03 -4.61
CA TRP A 286 -21.36 0.43 -6.01
C TRP A 286 -20.85 1.86 -6.14
N LEU A 287 -19.97 2.06 -7.12
CA LEU A 287 -19.47 3.38 -7.50
C LEU A 287 -20.41 3.98 -8.57
N ASN A 288 -20.89 5.19 -8.31
CA ASN A 288 -21.87 5.90 -9.13
C ASN A 288 -21.37 7.33 -9.42
N MET A 289 -21.90 7.96 -10.46
CA MET A 289 -21.58 9.34 -10.85
C MET A 289 -22.87 10.07 -11.17
N ASP A 290 -23.27 11.02 -10.32
CA ASP A 290 -24.45 11.88 -10.49
C ASP A 290 -24.01 13.35 -10.65
N PRO A 291 -23.52 13.78 -11.83
CA PRO A 291 -23.00 15.15 -12.04
C PRO A 291 -24.08 16.24 -11.96
N SER A 292 -25.36 15.88 -11.95
CA SER A 292 -26.50 16.80 -11.90
C SER A 292 -27.22 16.86 -10.54
N GLY A 293 -26.83 16.03 -9.57
CA GLY A 293 -27.54 15.87 -8.28
C GLY A 293 -28.92 15.21 -8.37
N PHE A 294 -29.47 15.01 -9.57
CA PHE A 294 -30.66 14.21 -9.79
C PHE A 294 -30.24 12.76 -9.99
N SER A 295 -30.50 11.94 -8.96
CA SER A 295 -30.12 10.54 -9.00
C SER A 295 -30.88 9.81 -10.09
N SER A 296 -30.18 9.51 -11.18
CA SER A 296 -30.72 8.60 -12.18
C SER A 296 -30.89 7.25 -11.50
N VAL A 297 -32.09 6.68 -11.57
CA VAL A 297 -32.36 5.35 -11.00
C VAL A 297 -31.68 4.33 -11.91
N ILE A 298 -30.36 4.19 -11.78
CA ILE A 298 -29.61 3.06 -12.34
C ILE A 298 -30.09 1.85 -11.53
N PRO A 299 -30.87 0.92 -12.14
CA PRO A 299 -31.22 -0.29 -11.43
C PRO A 299 -29.93 -1.03 -11.10
N LEU A 300 -29.87 -1.65 -9.91
CA LEU A 300 -28.71 -2.41 -9.44
C LEU A 300 -28.47 -3.74 -10.21
N GLY A 301 -28.85 -3.80 -11.49
CA GLY A 301 -28.59 -4.89 -12.42
C GLY A 301 -28.16 -4.34 -13.78
N GLY A 302 -27.04 -4.86 -14.30
CA GLY A 302 -26.51 -4.54 -15.63
C GLY A 302 -25.26 -3.66 -15.60
N ASN A 303 -25.42 -2.35 -15.41
CA ASN A 303 -24.37 -1.36 -15.70
C ASN A 303 -23.68 -0.71 -14.48
N GLY A 304 -24.11 -1.03 -13.25
CA GLY A 304 -23.48 -0.49 -12.04
C GLY A 304 -22.03 -0.96 -11.86
N VAL A 305 -21.14 -0.08 -11.40
CA VAL A 305 -19.75 -0.43 -11.09
C VAL A 305 -19.70 -1.04 -9.69
N LYS A 306 -19.57 -2.36 -9.59
CA LYS A 306 -19.44 -3.01 -8.27
C LYS A 306 -18.06 -2.73 -7.68
N LEU A 307 -18.02 -2.43 -6.39
CA LEU A 307 -16.81 -2.21 -5.60
C LEU A 307 -16.45 -3.45 -4.78
N ARG A 308 -15.16 -3.63 -4.53
CA ARG A 308 -14.58 -4.65 -3.66
C ARG A 308 -13.36 -4.11 -2.94
N ARG A 309 -13.15 -4.55 -1.71
CA ARG A 309 -11.94 -4.33 -0.94
C ARG A 309 -11.00 -5.52 -1.13
N GLY A 310 -9.74 -5.29 -1.45
CA GLY A 310 -8.77 -6.31 -1.83
C GLY A 310 -9.02 -6.95 -3.22
N TYR A 311 -7.94 -7.43 -3.82
CA TYR A 311 -7.94 -8.09 -5.12
C TYR A 311 -8.66 -9.44 -5.06
N SER A 312 -9.18 -9.87 -6.21
CA SER A 312 -9.70 -11.20 -6.43
C SER A 312 -9.61 -11.54 -7.91
N LYS A 313 -9.35 -12.81 -8.22
CA LYS A 313 -9.47 -13.31 -9.59
C LYS A 313 -10.94 -13.23 -10.04
N SER A 314 -11.17 -13.11 -11.34
CA SER A 314 -12.53 -13.15 -11.90
C SER A 314 -13.19 -14.51 -11.63
N ASP A 315 -14.47 -14.54 -11.30
CA ASP A 315 -15.26 -15.78 -11.10
C ASP A 315 -15.50 -16.57 -12.41
N SER A 316 -14.96 -16.11 -13.54
CA SER A 316 -15.05 -16.73 -14.85
C SER A 316 -14.10 -17.91 -14.99
N SER A 317 -14.58 -19.02 -15.54
CA SER A 317 -13.76 -20.20 -15.88
C SER A 317 -12.76 -19.96 -17.02
N LYS A 318 -12.90 -18.84 -17.76
CA LYS A 318 -11.93 -18.38 -18.76
C LYS A 318 -11.41 -17.01 -18.35
N PRO A 319 -10.08 -16.82 -18.21
CA PRO A 319 -9.50 -15.51 -17.95
C PRO A 319 -9.73 -14.59 -19.16
N THR A 320 -9.81 -13.30 -18.90
CA THR A 320 -9.89 -12.29 -19.97
C THR A 320 -8.52 -12.10 -20.64
N GLN A 321 -8.51 -11.45 -21.80
CA GLN A 321 -7.26 -11.10 -22.49
C GLN A 321 -6.35 -10.21 -21.62
N ASP A 322 -6.94 -9.33 -20.79
CA ASP A 322 -6.17 -8.48 -19.89
C ASP A 322 -5.61 -9.27 -18.71
N GLU A 323 -6.39 -10.15 -18.07
CA GLU A 323 -5.90 -10.99 -16.98
C GLU A 323 -4.82 -11.97 -17.46
N LEU A 324 -4.93 -12.51 -18.68
CA LEU A 324 -3.84 -13.28 -19.31
C LEU A 324 -2.58 -12.44 -19.55
N ARG A 325 -2.73 -11.16 -19.89
CA ARG A 325 -1.59 -10.24 -20.04
C ARG A 325 -0.95 -9.92 -18.68
N GLN A 326 -1.75 -9.71 -17.64
CA GLN A 326 -1.25 -9.50 -16.27
C GLN A 326 -0.49 -10.74 -15.78
N GLN A 327 -1.05 -11.94 -15.93
CA GLN A 327 -0.40 -13.19 -15.53
C GLN A 327 0.92 -13.41 -16.26
N LYS A 328 0.98 -13.13 -17.58
CA LYS A 328 2.24 -13.23 -18.33
C LYS A 328 3.29 -12.24 -17.86
N GLU A 329 2.91 -11.02 -17.48
CA GLU A 329 3.83 -10.03 -16.93
C GLU A 329 4.33 -10.45 -15.53
N GLU A 330 3.43 -10.89 -14.64
CA GLU A 330 3.79 -11.45 -13.33
C GLU A 330 4.72 -12.67 -13.47
N GLU A 331 4.43 -13.61 -14.37
CA GLU A 331 5.26 -14.81 -14.62
C GLU A 331 6.65 -14.45 -15.17
N MET A 332 6.74 -13.41 -16.03
CA MET A 332 8.01 -12.92 -16.55
C MET A 332 8.85 -12.27 -15.43
N ASP A 333 8.22 -11.48 -14.57
CA ASP A 333 8.84 -10.81 -13.42
C ASP A 333 9.34 -11.83 -12.38
N ASP A 334 8.48 -12.79 -12.06
CA ASP A 334 8.72 -13.91 -11.17
C ASP A 334 9.86 -14.80 -11.69
N TYR A 335 10.00 -14.96 -13.03
CA TYR A 335 11.10 -15.69 -13.64
C TYR A 335 12.42 -14.90 -13.63
N CYS A 336 12.39 -13.61 -14.01
CA CYS A 336 13.56 -12.74 -13.97
C CYS A 336 14.18 -12.69 -12.57
N SER A 337 13.35 -12.53 -11.53
CA SER A 337 13.79 -12.53 -10.14
C SER A 337 14.28 -13.89 -9.62
N GLN A 338 13.87 -15.02 -10.21
CA GLN A 338 14.44 -16.34 -9.87
C GLN A 338 15.85 -16.55 -10.48
N VAL A 339 16.07 -16.12 -11.72
CA VAL A 339 17.32 -16.38 -12.46
C VAL A 339 18.38 -15.31 -12.18
N TYR A 340 17.96 -14.05 -12.08
CA TYR A 340 18.85 -12.89 -11.93
C TYR A 340 18.57 -12.19 -10.59
N ALA A 341 19.23 -12.66 -9.55
CA ALA A 341 19.52 -11.79 -8.41
C ALA A 341 20.84 -11.09 -8.73
N VAL A 342 20.78 -9.81 -9.13
CA VAL A 342 21.98 -9.04 -9.45
C VAL A 342 22.72 -8.74 -8.16
N THR A 343 24.03 -8.99 -8.15
CA THR A 343 24.91 -8.66 -7.03
C THR A 343 25.21 -7.17 -7.06
N VAL A 344 24.98 -6.49 -5.94
CA VAL A 344 25.44 -5.11 -5.66
C VAL A 344 26.89 -5.15 -5.20
#